data_AF-D7FGR9-F1
#
_entry.id   AF-D7FGR9-F1
#
_cell.length_a   1.000
_cell.length_b   1.000
_cell.length_c   1.000
_cell.angle_alpha   90.00
_cell.angle_beta   90.00
_cell.angle_gamma   90.00
#
_symmetry.space_group_name_H-M   'P 1'
#
loop_
_entity.id
_entity.type
_entity.pdbx_description
1 polymer ?
#
loop_
_entity_poly.entity_id
_entity_poly.type
_entity_poly.pdbx_seq_one_letter_code
_entity_poly.pdbx_strand_id
1 'polypeptide(L)'
;MAPGDDPDAERSSKKSKKRRREEGLAEGGVVGAGAGGGKRAPSSREVVLRRAAEGSAGPILVSFANQTVPGDMSAVEFRMHEADDEEREGQKIVMGDGGRMDYWGLNFGPGAESNDLCRFLVGVEDGATGELILHEAGHAYSLRQSVGDKDDNIEDFAMEGLEYKQRKDALVNQFGSKKKKAAIRSRDANVIQAGSVVGGSAMSRVLGRALKEEEGGGAGGVDGDPTATDGALAAVEEARRRFLPKMRTEASTPEGVYSAGDIAGVQELESMEREIDRAAEQIEGGMHQWAKDFAERPRESCPHFVGKRLTLLLDLGERNQKRRMLELLYLRHMCVFHHASALLKGTPAQLSAKLDIPEIVLRRLLEKFSVCEKKGAGGTANYVRTKTLKNQLVVHALCLALVLEGCRLEIGVLAEDFRLSTAEARSMLRELGCTATNTSAHLKLPLTFPRSRKARASTK
;
A
#
# COMPACT_ATOMS: atom_id res chain seq x y z
N MET A 1 78.27 4.05 -29.07
CA MET A 1 79.26 4.34 -28.01
C MET A 1 78.50 4.80 -26.78
N ALA A 2 78.45 3.95 -25.75
CA ALA A 2 78.37 4.41 -24.36
C ALA A 2 79.82 4.73 -23.89
N PRO A 3 80.14 5.06 -22.62
CA PRO A 3 79.32 5.34 -21.42
C PRO A 3 79.92 6.45 -20.51
N GLY A 4 79.36 6.56 -19.29
CA GLY A 4 80.09 6.83 -18.04
C GLY A 4 79.46 7.95 -17.21
N ASP A 5 79.31 7.87 -15.88
CA ASP A 5 79.40 6.81 -14.85
C ASP A 5 78.88 7.49 -13.55
N ASP A 6 78.23 6.72 -12.67
CA ASP A 6 77.80 7.10 -11.30
C ASP A 6 79.02 7.23 -10.34
N PRO A 7 78.95 7.93 -9.19
CA PRO A 7 78.45 7.28 -7.95
C PRO A 7 77.81 8.15 -6.83
N ASP A 8 76.96 7.47 -6.04
CA ASP A 8 76.53 7.60 -4.64
C ASP A 8 77.00 8.78 -3.74
N ALA A 9 76.05 9.46 -3.07
CA ALA A 9 75.75 9.31 -1.62
C ALA A 9 75.16 10.57 -0.93
N GLU A 10 74.06 10.33 -0.18
CA GLU A 10 73.51 11.07 0.98
C GLU A 10 73.00 12.53 0.87
N ARG A 11 71.68 12.73 1.05
CA ARG A 11 71.00 13.12 2.33
C ARG A 11 69.77 14.02 2.11
N SER A 12 68.71 13.70 2.89
CA SER A 12 67.61 14.58 3.37
C SER A 12 66.24 14.58 2.66
N SER A 13 65.28 13.89 3.35
CA SER A 13 63.90 14.29 3.74
C SER A 13 62.94 14.91 2.69
N LYS A 14 61.65 14.55 2.54
CA LYS A 14 60.61 14.14 3.50
C LYS A 14 59.53 13.31 2.77
N LYS A 15 59.08 12.19 3.37
CA LYS A 15 57.84 11.49 3.01
C LYS A 15 56.98 11.36 4.27
N SER A 16 55.81 12.01 4.28
CA SER A 16 54.83 11.93 5.38
C SER A 16 54.16 10.57 5.44
N LYS A 17 54.26 9.93 6.60
CA LYS A 17 53.72 8.61 6.93
C LYS A 17 52.61 8.77 7.96
N LYS A 18 51.39 8.36 7.61
CA LYS A 18 50.21 8.27 8.50
C LYS A 18 50.44 7.08 9.45
N ARG A 19 50.55 7.34 10.75
CA ARG A 19 50.60 6.33 11.81
C ARG A 19 49.43 6.55 12.79
N ARG A 20 48.74 5.45 13.08
CA ARG A 20 47.88 5.24 14.25
C ARG A 20 48.67 5.49 15.54
N ARG A 21 48.00 6.05 16.55
CA ARG A 21 48.38 5.90 17.96
C ARG A 21 47.14 5.94 18.85
N GLU A 22 47.10 4.99 19.77
CA GLU A 22 46.29 4.95 21.00
C GLU A 22 46.76 5.99 22.05
N GLU A 23 46.12 5.94 23.22
CA GLU A 23 46.30 6.69 24.47
C GLU A 23 45.40 7.93 24.54
N GLY A 24 44.46 8.09 25.47
CA GLY A 24 44.34 7.54 26.82
C GLY A 24 44.28 8.73 27.79
N LEU A 25 43.17 8.88 28.51
CA LEU A 25 43.09 9.75 29.70
C LEU A 25 42.20 9.07 30.74
N ALA A 26 42.88 8.52 31.74
CA ALA A 26 42.42 8.33 33.12
C ALA A 26 42.62 9.68 33.87
N GLU A 27 42.16 10.01 35.08
CA GLU A 27 41.64 9.38 36.31
C GLU A 27 40.73 10.45 36.99
N GLY A 28 40.04 10.30 38.13
CA GLY A 28 39.94 9.29 39.20
C GLY A 28 38.57 9.46 39.91
N GLY A 29 38.04 8.51 40.71
CA GLY A 29 38.57 7.92 41.95
C GLY A 29 37.86 8.59 43.15
N VAL A 30 37.43 8.00 44.28
CA VAL A 30 37.56 6.71 45.02
C VAL A 30 36.39 6.72 46.06
N VAL A 31 35.81 5.64 46.64
CA VAL A 31 36.20 4.79 47.81
C VAL A 31 35.15 3.66 47.87
N GLY A 32 35.43 2.33 47.90
CA GLY A 32 36.19 1.48 48.85
C GLY A 32 35.19 0.84 49.86
N ALA A 33 35.16 -0.45 50.25
CA ALA A 33 36.08 -1.59 50.18
C ALA A 33 35.27 -2.91 50.39
N GLY A 34 35.75 -4.06 49.90
CA GLY A 34 36.12 -5.14 50.82
C GLY A 34 36.24 -6.50 50.10
N ALA A 35 37.36 -7.17 50.33
CA ALA A 35 37.88 -8.32 49.59
C ALA A 35 37.23 -9.66 49.97
N GLY A 36 37.22 -10.59 49.02
CA GLY A 36 36.88 -11.99 49.24
C GLY A 36 37.21 -12.83 48.00
N GLY A 37 38.50 -13.13 47.81
CA GLY A 37 38.95 -14.01 46.74
C GLY A 37 38.46 -15.44 46.95
N GLY A 38 37.55 -15.89 46.09
CA GLY A 38 37.17 -17.29 45.94
C GLY A 38 37.09 -17.62 44.45
N LYS A 39 38.07 -18.37 43.94
CA LYS A 39 37.94 -19.05 42.64
C LYS A 39 36.76 -20.02 42.75
N ARG A 40 35.59 -19.66 42.26
CA ARG A 40 34.51 -20.64 42.02
C ARG A 40 34.91 -21.47 40.81
N ALA A 41 35.45 -22.65 41.07
CA ALA A 41 35.53 -23.72 40.09
C ALA A 41 34.12 -23.99 39.52
N PRO A 42 33.99 -24.44 38.25
CA PRO A 42 32.71 -24.98 37.79
C PRO A 42 32.39 -26.18 38.66
N SER A 43 31.42 -26.03 39.57
CA SER A 43 30.91 -27.15 40.36
C SER A 43 30.11 -28.04 39.41
N SER A 44 30.78 -29.00 38.77
CA SER A 44 30.11 -30.08 38.05
C SER A 44 29.41 -30.95 39.08
N ARG A 45 28.10 -30.74 39.24
CA ARG A 45 27.24 -31.56 40.08
C ARG A 45 26.57 -32.58 39.18
N GLU A 46 26.70 -33.86 39.51
CA GLU A 46 26.00 -34.94 38.83
C GLU A 46 24.54 -34.92 39.30
N VAL A 47 23.60 -34.89 38.37
CA VAL A 47 22.18 -34.71 38.64
C VAL A 47 21.41 -35.83 37.95
N VAL A 48 20.52 -36.49 38.69
CA VAL A 48 19.69 -37.57 38.14
C VAL A 48 18.53 -36.94 37.38
N LEU A 49 18.51 -37.12 36.06
CA LEU A 49 17.46 -36.62 35.17
C LEU A 49 16.24 -37.53 35.19
N ARG A 50 15.08 -36.99 35.54
CA ARG A 50 13.78 -37.66 35.40
C ARG A 50 12.82 -36.84 34.54
N ARG A 51 12.03 -37.50 33.70
CA ARG A 51 10.94 -36.85 32.94
C ARG A 51 9.67 -36.93 33.78
N ALA A 52 8.93 -35.82 33.87
CA ALA A 52 7.63 -35.81 34.53
C ALA A 52 6.65 -36.78 33.85
N ALA A 53 5.72 -37.37 34.62
CA ALA A 53 4.74 -38.33 34.12
C ALA A 53 3.80 -37.69 33.06
N GLU A 54 3.57 -38.42 31.96
CA GLU A 54 2.64 -38.01 30.89
C GLU A 54 1.20 -38.00 31.44
N GLY A 55 0.62 -36.80 31.62
CA GLY A 55 -0.73 -36.60 32.15
C GLY A 55 -0.85 -35.53 33.24
N SER A 56 0.27 -35.06 33.81
CA SER A 56 0.26 -33.85 34.65
C SER A 56 0.24 -32.61 33.75
N ALA A 57 -0.69 -31.67 34.00
CA ALA A 57 -0.70 -30.39 33.31
C ALA A 57 0.65 -29.69 33.52
N GLY A 58 1.46 -29.62 32.46
CA GLY A 58 2.79 -29.01 32.52
C GLY A 58 2.72 -27.52 32.87
N PRO A 59 3.83 -26.93 33.32
CA PRO A 59 3.88 -25.53 33.66
C PRO A 59 3.62 -24.66 32.41
N ILE A 60 2.89 -23.57 32.58
CA ILE A 60 2.65 -22.60 31.51
C ILE A 60 3.81 -21.60 31.51
N LEU A 61 4.49 -21.46 30.38
CA LEU A 61 5.54 -20.46 30.19
C LEU A 61 4.94 -19.17 29.64
N VAL A 62 5.11 -18.07 30.37
CA VAL A 62 4.66 -16.74 29.97
C VAL A 62 5.82 -15.75 29.89
N SER A 63 5.74 -14.81 28.96
CA SER A 63 6.67 -13.69 28.79
C SER A 63 5.90 -12.38 28.81
N PHE A 64 6.49 -11.30 29.31
CA PHE A 64 5.87 -9.97 29.28
C PHE A 64 6.47 -9.14 28.15
N ALA A 65 5.64 -8.43 27.38
CA ALA A 65 6.09 -7.66 26.21
C ALA A 65 7.21 -6.62 26.53
N ASN A 66 7.30 -6.16 27.78
CA ASN A 66 8.33 -5.21 28.25
C ASN A 66 9.54 -5.90 28.93
N GLN A 67 9.67 -7.23 28.82
CA GLN A 67 10.75 -8.07 29.37
C GLN A 67 10.99 -7.96 30.89
N THR A 68 10.09 -7.29 31.61
CA THR A 68 10.14 -7.11 33.06
C THR A 68 8.84 -7.60 33.66
N VAL A 69 8.94 -8.46 34.68
CA VAL A 69 7.78 -8.96 35.41
C VAL A 69 7.17 -7.79 36.19
N PRO A 70 5.88 -7.47 36.01
CA PRO A 70 5.25 -6.36 36.71
C PRO A 70 5.10 -6.66 38.20
N GLY A 71 6.04 -6.18 39.03
CA GLY A 71 5.94 -6.29 40.49
C GLY A 71 5.81 -7.71 41.03
N ASP A 72 5.15 -7.86 42.19
CA ASP A 72 4.87 -9.16 42.79
C ASP A 72 3.64 -9.81 42.14
N MET A 73 3.87 -10.88 41.38
CA MET A 73 2.85 -11.61 40.63
C MET A 73 2.34 -12.86 41.38
N SER A 74 2.76 -13.08 42.63
CA SER A 74 2.34 -14.25 43.43
C SER A 74 0.83 -14.29 43.72
N ALA A 75 0.15 -13.14 43.64
CA ALA A 75 -1.29 -13.01 43.82
C ALA A 75 -2.12 -13.14 42.53
N VAL A 76 -1.48 -13.27 41.36
CA VAL A 76 -2.16 -13.35 40.06
C VAL A 76 -2.45 -14.81 39.72
N GLU A 77 -3.73 -15.17 39.62
CA GLU A 77 -4.14 -16.51 39.21
C GLU A 77 -4.19 -16.60 37.68
N PHE A 78 -3.29 -17.38 37.08
CA PHE A 78 -3.28 -17.64 35.65
C PHE A 78 -4.15 -18.86 35.31
N ARG A 79 -5.07 -18.70 34.36
CA ARG A 79 -5.94 -19.75 33.82
C ARG A 79 -5.71 -19.92 32.33
N MET A 80 -5.63 -21.17 31.89
CA MET A 80 -5.55 -21.52 30.47
C MET A 80 -6.89 -22.07 30.00
N HIS A 81 -7.39 -21.51 28.90
CA HIS A 81 -8.59 -21.98 28.21
C HIS A 81 -8.19 -22.55 26.86
N GLU A 82 -8.64 -23.77 26.59
CA GLU A 82 -8.48 -24.44 25.30
C GLU A 82 -9.81 -24.44 24.56
N ALA A 83 -9.77 -24.38 23.23
CA ALA A 83 -10.99 -24.43 22.44
C ALA A 83 -11.51 -25.88 22.32
N ASP A 84 -12.81 -26.07 22.57
CA ASP A 84 -13.47 -27.38 22.51
C ASP A 84 -13.89 -27.81 21.08
N ASP A 85 -13.82 -26.89 20.10
CA ASP A 85 -14.19 -27.17 18.70
C ASP A 85 -13.07 -27.92 17.96
N GLU A 86 -13.41 -28.99 17.21
CA GLU A 86 -12.46 -29.72 16.35
C GLU A 86 -11.74 -28.80 15.33
N GLU A 87 -12.41 -27.76 14.82
CA GLU A 87 -11.81 -26.79 13.89
C GLU A 87 -10.79 -25.84 14.56
N ARG A 88 -10.74 -25.80 15.90
CA ARG A 88 -9.88 -24.92 16.71
C ARG A 88 -9.00 -25.71 17.68
N GLU A 89 -8.85 -27.01 17.45
CA GLU A 89 -7.99 -27.87 18.24
C GLU A 89 -6.57 -27.29 18.32
N GLY A 90 -6.04 -27.17 19.54
CA GLY A 90 -4.73 -26.57 19.80
C GLY A 90 -4.71 -25.04 19.98
N GLN A 91 -5.83 -24.34 19.81
CA GLN A 91 -5.94 -22.92 20.17
C GLN A 91 -6.08 -22.75 21.68
N LYS A 92 -5.15 -22.02 22.29
CA LYS A 92 -5.07 -21.81 23.74
C LYS A 92 -4.95 -20.34 24.08
N ILE A 93 -5.65 -19.94 25.13
CA ILE A 93 -5.66 -18.59 25.69
C ILE A 93 -5.22 -18.68 27.14
N VAL A 94 -4.23 -17.88 27.53
CA VAL A 94 -3.82 -17.74 28.93
C VAL A 94 -4.31 -16.38 29.42
N MET A 95 -4.99 -16.37 30.57
CA MET A 95 -5.55 -15.19 31.22
C MET A 95 -5.02 -15.11 32.65
N GLY A 96 -4.68 -13.93 33.15
CA GLY A 96 -4.32 -13.70 34.54
C GLY A 96 -4.98 -12.44 35.07
N ASP A 97 -5.76 -12.58 36.14
CA ASP A 97 -6.41 -11.44 36.82
C ASP A 97 -5.48 -10.93 37.92
N GLY A 98 -4.93 -9.73 37.73
CA GLY A 98 -4.06 -9.05 38.69
C GLY A 98 -4.75 -7.94 39.47
N GLY A 99 -6.08 -7.89 39.48
CA GLY A 99 -6.92 -6.94 40.21
C GLY A 99 -6.92 -5.52 39.65
N ARG A 100 -5.74 -4.91 39.45
CA ARG A 100 -5.57 -3.61 38.77
C ARG A 100 -5.17 -3.75 37.30
N MET A 101 -4.58 -4.88 36.93
CA MET A 101 -4.16 -5.16 35.56
C MET A 101 -4.54 -6.59 35.20
N ASP A 102 -5.16 -6.75 34.04
CA ASP A 102 -5.45 -8.04 33.43
C ASP A 102 -4.35 -8.38 32.43
N TYR A 103 -3.93 -9.64 32.46
CA TYR A 103 -2.93 -10.19 31.57
C TYR A 103 -3.57 -11.23 30.65
N TRP A 104 -3.23 -11.19 29.36
CA TRP A 104 -3.69 -12.23 28.44
C TRP A 104 -2.69 -12.53 27.33
N GLY A 105 -2.67 -13.77 26.86
CA GLY A 105 -1.80 -14.26 25.79
C GLY A 105 -2.49 -15.31 24.93
N LEU A 106 -2.12 -15.36 23.64
CA LEU A 106 -2.71 -16.26 22.63
C LEU A 106 -1.60 -16.99 21.88
N ASN A 107 -1.85 -18.24 21.49
CA ASN A 107 -1.00 -18.98 20.54
C ASN A 107 -1.52 -18.95 19.08
N PHE A 108 -2.60 -18.20 18.81
CA PHE A 108 -3.23 -18.13 17.49
C PHE A 108 -3.65 -16.70 17.10
N GLY A 109 -3.82 -16.46 15.80
CA GLY A 109 -4.34 -15.21 15.25
C GLY A 109 -3.32 -14.07 15.12
N PRO A 110 -3.74 -12.90 14.60
CA PRO A 110 -2.86 -11.77 14.34
C PRO A 110 -2.34 -11.17 15.65
N GLY A 111 -1.09 -11.48 15.98
CA GLY A 111 -0.42 -11.01 17.20
C GLY A 111 0.04 -12.10 18.16
N ALA A 112 -0.19 -13.37 17.83
CA ALA A 112 0.49 -14.49 18.48
C ALA A 112 1.95 -14.56 18.00
N GLU A 113 2.88 -14.78 18.92
CA GLU A 113 4.27 -15.08 18.59
C GLU A 113 4.36 -16.57 18.27
N SER A 114 4.34 -16.93 16.98
CA SER A 114 4.47 -18.32 16.54
C SER A 114 5.91 -18.80 16.75
N ASN A 115 6.19 -19.39 17.91
CA ASN A 115 7.46 -20.03 18.25
C ASN A 115 7.49 -21.53 17.84
N ASP A 116 6.91 -21.87 16.69
CA ASP A 116 6.71 -23.26 16.22
C ASP A 116 8.02 -24.05 16.00
N LEU A 117 9.17 -23.37 16.05
CA LEU A 117 10.50 -23.96 15.86
C LEU A 117 11.18 -24.37 17.19
N CYS A 118 10.60 -24.04 18.35
CA CYS A 118 11.21 -24.30 19.67
C CYS A 118 10.23 -24.99 20.62
N ARG A 119 10.71 -26.00 21.37
CA ARG A 119 9.98 -26.61 22.49
C ARG A 119 10.63 -26.21 23.80
N PHE A 120 9.83 -25.78 24.76
CA PHE A 120 10.32 -25.36 26.06
C PHE A 120 10.13 -26.46 27.10
N LEU A 121 11.18 -26.67 27.91
CA LEU A 121 11.21 -27.59 29.05
C LEU A 121 11.57 -26.78 30.29
N VAL A 122 10.82 -26.99 31.37
CA VAL A 122 11.09 -26.39 32.68
C VAL A 122 11.68 -27.46 33.58
N GLY A 123 12.90 -27.23 34.06
CA GLY A 123 13.58 -28.13 34.99
C GLY A 123 13.40 -27.67 36.43
N VAL A 124 12.94 -28.57 37.30
CA VAL A 124 12.86 -28.35 38.75
C VAL A 124 13.90 -29.24 39.41
N GLU A 125 14.93 -28.63 40.02
CA GLU A 125 15.99 -29.33 40.76
C GLU A 125 15.66 -29.34 42.25
N ASP A 126 15.62 -30.52 42.86
CA ASP A 126 15.62 -30.64 44.31
C ASP A 126 17.07 -30.68 44.82
N GLY A 127 17.49 -29.58 45.43
CA GLY A 127 18.85 -29.40 45.94
C GLY A 127 19.25 -30.38 47.04
N ALA A 128 18.30 -31.03 47.72
CA ALA A 128 18.55 -32.02 48.77
C ALA A 128 18.80 -33.43 48.21
N THR A 129 18.09 -33.81 47.14
CA THR A 129 18.15 -35.14 46.52
C THR A 129 19.03 -35.21 45.27
N GLY A 130 19.37 -34.05 44.67
CA GLY A 130 20.16 -33.99 43.44
C GLY A 130 19.41 -34.51 42.21
N GLU A 131 18.08 -34.47 42.26
CA GLU A 131 17.19 -34.91 41.18
C GLU A 131 16.70 -33.69 40.39
N LEU A 132 16.73 -33.77 39.05
CA LEU A 132 16.19 -32.77 38.13
C LEU A 132 15.03 -33.36 37.35
N ILE A 133 13.83 -32.82 37.61
CA ILE A 133 12.61 -33.23 36.94
C ILE A 133 12.32 -32.25 35.81
N LEU A 134 12.24 -32.76 34.57
CA LEU A 134 11.90 -31.98 33.39
C LEU A 134 10.41 -32.05 33.09
N HIS A 135 9.77 -30.88 33.03
CA HIS A 135 8.38 -30.69 32.68
C HIS A 135 8.27 -30.04 31.29
N GLU A 136 7.40 -30.57 30.43
CA GLU A 136 7.12 -29.99 29.12
C GLU A 136 6.19 -28.78 29.27
N ALA A 137 6.66 -27.60 28.85
CA ALA A 137 5.89 -26.36 28.90
C ALA A 137 5.26 -26.01 27.55
N GLY A 138 5.58 -26.76 26.50
CA GLY A 138 5.03 -26.58 25.15
C GLY A 138 5.43 -25.23 24.56
N HIS A 139 4.47 -24.29 24.53
CA HIS A 139 4.55 -22.98 23.90
C HIS A 139 4.74 -21.86 24.93
N ALA A 140 5.55 -20.85 24.61
CA ALA A 140 5.73 -19.65 25.43
C ALA A 140 4.72 -18.57 25.02
N TYR A 141 3.86 -18.13 25.94
CA TYR A 141 2.83 -17.12 25.67
C TYR A 141 3.34 -15.71 25.96
N SER A 142 3.33 -14.83 24.96
CA SER A 142 3.63 -13.41 25.12
C SER A 142 2.39 -12.68 25.68
N LEU A 143 2.42 -12.32 26.97
CA LEU A 143 1.35 -11.65 27.70
C LEU A 143 1.29 -10.17 27.34
N ARG A 144 0.06 -9.71 27.12
CA ARG A 144 -0.32 -8.32 27.00
C ARG A 144 -1.03 -7.87 28.25
N GLN A 145 -0.76 -6.64 28.67
CA GLN A 145 -1.38 -6.02 29.85
C GLN A 145 -2.53 -5.10 29.42
N SER A 146 -3.62 -5.15 30.17
CA SER A 146 -4.71 -4.19 30.13
C SER A 146 -4.96 -3.70 31.55
N VAL A 147 -5.23 -2.41 31.74
CA VAL A 147 -5.55 -1.88 33.08
C VAL A 147 -7.03 -2.20 33.33
N GLY A 148 -7.30 -2.90 34.42
CA GLY A 148 -8.64 -3.22 34.87
C GLY A 148 -9.27 -1.99 35.50
N ASP A 149 -9.62 -1.00 34.68
CA ASP A 149 -10.53 0.06 35.12
C ASP A 149 -11.93 -0.56 35.20
N LYS A 150 -12.38 -0.80 36.43
CA LYS A 150 -13.81 -0.91 36.71
C LYS A 150 -14.42 0.45 36.40
N ASP A 151 -15.04 0.52 35.22
CA ASP A 151 -15.75 1.64 34.61
C ASP A 151 -14.91 2.88 34.29
N ASP A 152 -14.46 2.96 33.03
CA ASP A 152 -14.59 4.15 32.18
C ASP A 152 -14.16 3.82 30.74
N ASN A 153 -15.07 3.15 30.01
CA ASN A 153 -15.21 3.09 28.54
C ASN A 153 -16.10 1.92 28.06
N ILE A 154 -16.95 1.37 28.93
CA ILE A 154 -18.31 1.18 28.45
C ILE A 154 -18.85 2.61 28.45
N GLU A 155 -18.79 3.27 27.31
CA GLU A 155 -19.85 4.24 27.03
C GLU A 155 -21.11 3.45 27.33
N ASP A 156 -21.76 3.77 28.45
CA ASP A 156 -23.18 3.57 28.58
C ASP A 156 -23.71 4.19 27.29
N PHE A 157 -23.97 3.33 26.30
CA PHE A 157 -24.82 3.68 25.18
C PHE A 157 -26.17 3.82 25.83
N ALA A 158 -26.36 4.95 26.49
CA ALA A 158 -27.63 5.55 26.73
C ALA A 158 -28.27 5.54 25.34
N MET A 159 -29.10 4.52 25.14
CA MET A 159 -30.13 4.50 24.13
C MET A 159 -31.19 5.51 24.58
N GLU A 160 -30.76 6.72 24.94
CA GLU A 160 -31.55 7.89 25.26
C GLU A 160 -30.87 8.99 24.46
N GLY A 161 -31.47 9.32 23.31
CA GLY A 161 -30.92 10.25 22.32
C GLY A 161 -30.66 9.64 20.95
N LEU A 162 -30.30 8.36 20.86
CA LEU A 162 -30.09 7.70 19.55
C LEU A 162 -31.43 7.37 18.88
N GLU A 163 -31.54 7.61 17.57
CA GLU A 163 -32.73 7.25 16.79
C GLU A 163 -32.88 5.73 16.75
N TYR A 164 -34.12 5.20 16.75
CA TYR A 164 -34.42 3.76 16.78
C TYR A 164 -33.58 2.92 15.79
N LYS A 165 -33.25 3.53 14.65
CA LYS A 165 -32.42 2.93 13.59
C LYS A 165 -30.97 2.67 14.04
N GLN A 166 -30.32 3.65 14.67
CA GLN A 166 -28.91 3.56 15.10
C GLN A 166 -28.72 2.46 16.16
N ARG A 167 -29.69 2.33 17.06
CA ARG A 167 -29.77 1.29 18.10
C ARG A 167 -29.82 -0.10 17.49
N LYS A 168 -30.70 -0.29 16.49
CA LYS A 168 -30.85 -1.54 15.76
C LYS A 168 -29.59 -1.91 14.99
N ASP A 169 -28.89 -0.93 14.44
CA ASP A 169 -27.67 -1.15 13.68
C ASP A 169 -26.48 -1.56 14.56
N ALA A 170 -26.34 -0.96 15.74
CA ALA A 170 -25.36 -1.35 16.75
C ALA A 170 -25.57 -2.81 17.19
N LEU A 171 -26.83 -3.19 17.47
CA LEU A 171 -27.18 -4.56 17.88
C LEU A 171 -26.86 -5.59 16.77
N VAL A 172 -27.13 -5.26 15.51
CA VAL A 172 -26.81 -6.16 14.38
C VAL A 172 -25.30 -6.19 14.09
N ASN A 173 -24.56 -5.11 14.34
CA ASN A 173 -23.10 -5.12 14.24
C ASN A 173 -22.44 -5.99 15.31
N GLN A 174 -22.98 -6.01 16.53
CA GLN A 174 -22.48 -6.88 17.60
C GLN A 174 -22.94 -8.34 17.43
N PHE A 175 -24.24 -8.60 17.23
CA PHE A 175 -24.81 -9.96 17.30
C PHE A 175 -25.34 -10.52 15.97
N GLY A 176 -25.32 -9.75 14.88
CA GLY A 176 -25.86 -10.18 13.59
C GLY A 176 -25.02 -11.24 12.87
N SER A 177 -25.63 -12.02 11.98
CA SER A 177 -24.88 -12.96 11.13
C SER A 177 -23.91 -12.22 10.19
N LYS A 178 -22.85 -12.91 9.72
CA LYS A 178 -21.85 -12.33 8.77
C LYS A 178 -22.51 -11.61 7.59
N LYS A 179 -23.63 -12.13 7.09
CA LYS A 179 -24.43 -11.54 6.00
C LYS A 179 -25.10 -10.22 6.41
N LYS A 180 -25.68 -10.15 7.61
CA LYS A 180 -26.33 -8.92 8.12
C LYS A 180 -25.30 -7.85 8.50
N LYS A 181 -24.17 -8.24 9.11
CA LYS A 181 -23.03 -7.34 9.36
C LYS A 181 -22.42 -6.77 8.08
N ALA A 182 -22.39 -7.56 6.99
CA ALA A 182 -21.93 -7.07 5.68
C ALA A 182 -22.91 -6.05 5.07
N ALA A 183 -24.22 -6.26 5.23
CA ALA A 183 -25.23 -5.32 4.75
C ALA A 183 -25.16 -3.96 5.48
N ILE A 184 -24.95 -3.97 6.80
CA ILE A 184 -24.79 -2.73 7.58
C ILE A 184 -23.48 -2.03 7.21
N ARG A 185 -22.35 -2.76 7.15
CA ARG A 185 -21.07 -2.18 6.70
C ARG A 185 -21.14 -1.60 5.29
N SER A 186 -21.88 -2.24 4.37
CA SER A 186 -22.10 -1.71 3.02
C SER A 186 -22.94 -0.44 3.01
N ARG A 187 -23.88 -0.30 3.96
CA ARG A 187 -24.72 0.89 4.09
C ARG A 187 -23.94 2.02 4.77
N ASP A 188 -23.20 1.72 5.82
CA ASP A 188 -22.40 2.70 6.57
C ASP A 188 -21.21 3.21 5.75
N ALA A 189 -20.62 2.37 4.89
CA ALA A 189 -19.63 2.78 3.89
C ALA A 189 -20.18 3.77 2.83
N ASN A 190 -21.50 3.86 2.66
CA ASN A 190 -22.12 4.91 1.83
C ASN A 190 -22.40 6.20 2.61
N VAL A 191 -22.35 6.18 3.96
CA VAL A 191 -22.66 7.32 4.84
C VAL A 191 -21.38 8.06 5.27
N ILE A 192 -20.26 7.36 5.45
CA ILE A 192 -18.97 7.99 5.79
C ILE A 192 -18.35 8.52 4.48
N GLN A 193 -18.34 9.86 4.34
CA GLN A 193 -17.87 10.68 3.21
C GLN A 193 -18.89 11.00 2.11
N ALA A 194 -19.95 11.72 2.49
CA ALA A 194 -20.76 12.51 1.54
C ALA A 194 -19.93 13.55 0.74
N GLY A 195 -18.74 13.94 1.22
CA GLY A 195 -17.82 14.87 0.53
C GLY A 195 -16.69 14.22 -0.30
N SER A 196 -16.39 12.94 -0.08
CA SER A 196 -15.13 12.35 -0.58
C SER A 196 -15.24 10.92 -1.14
N VAL A 197 -16.38 10.24 -1.05
CA VAL A 197 -16.58 8.90 -1.66
C VAL A 197 -17.77 8.82 -2.64
N VAL A 198 -18.64 9.84 -2.69
CA VAL A 198 -19.85 9.79 -3.54
C VAL A 198 -19.53 9.74 -5.06
N GLY A 199 -18.37 10.23 -5.49
CA GLY A 199 -17.98 10.20 -6.91
C GLY A 199 -17.56 8.85 -7.48
N GLY A 200 -16.90 8.04 -6.64
CA GLY A 200 -16.34 6.77 -7.10
C GLY A 200 -17.36 5.66 -7.27
N SER A 201 -18.35 5.64 -6.38
CA SER A 201 -19.44 4.65 -6.39
C SER A 201 -20.41 4.91 -7.56
N ALA A 202 -20.75 6.16 -7.85
CA ALA A 202 -21.64 6.51 -8.97
C ALA A 202 -21.03 6.12 -10.33
N MET A 203 -19.77 6.49 -10.60
CA MET A 203 -19.10 6.10 -11.84
C MET A 203 -18.71 4.61 -11.88
N SER A 204 -18.31 3.99 -10.77
CA SER A 204 -18.09 2.53 -10.75
C SER A 204 -19.40 1.76 -10.93
N ARG A 205 -20.55 2.33 -10.56
CA ARG A 205 -21.88 1.78 -10.83
C ARG A 205 -22.32 2.02 -12.27
N VAL A 206 -22.05 3.19 -12.85
CA VAL A 206 -22.33 3.48 -14.27
C VAL A 206 -21.43 2.63 -15.18
N LEU A 207 -20.13 2.59 -14.90
CA LEU A 207 -19.16 1.74 -15.59
C LEU A 207 -19.47 0.25 -15.36
N GLY A 208 -19.77 -0.16 -14.12
CA GLY A 208 -20.18 -1.54 -13.82
C GLY A 208 -21.52 -1.93 -14.44
N ARG A 209 -22.44 -0.98 -14.66
CA ARG A 209 -23.71 -1.19 -15.35
C ARG A 209 -23.52 -1.30 -16.87
N ALA A 210 -22.70 -0.43 -17.46
CA ALA A 210 -22.35 -0.49 -18.88
C ALA A 210 -21.62 -1.80 -19.24
N LEU A 211 -20.78 -2.31 -18.33
CA LEU A 211 -20.09 -3.59 -18.50
C LEU A 211 -21.02 -4.80 -18.38
N LYS A 212 -21.96 -4.77 -17.42
CA LYS A 212 -22.97 -5.83 -17.29
C LYS A 212 -24.00 -5.84 -18.42
N GLU A 213 -24.31 -4.68 -19.01
CA GLU A 213 -25.25 -4.57 -20.14
C GLU A 213 -24.65 -5.05 -21.48
N GLU A 214 -23.32 -4.98 -21.68
CA GLU A 214 -22.69 -5.50 -22.92
C GLU A 214 -22.43 -7.02 -22.89
N GLU A 215 -22.29 -7.66 -21.72
CA GLU A 215 -22.10 -9.11 -21.59
C GLU A 215 -23.42 -9.90 -21.47
N GLY A 216 -24.55 -9.23 -21.25
CA GLY A 216 -25.84 -9.88 -20.94
C GLY A 216 -26.99 -9.38 -21.79
N GLY A 217 -27.27 -10.05 -22.91
CA GLY A 217 -28.59 -10.04 -23.52
C GLY A 217 -29.58 -10.75 -22.58
N GLY A 218 -30.17 -10.03 -21.63
CA GLY A 218 -31.09 -10.63 -20.67
C GLY A 218 -31.79 -9.61 -19.79
N ALA A 219 -33.12 -9.57 -19.91
CA ALA A 219 -34.00 -8.83 -19.03
C ALA A 219 -33.79 -9.26 -17.56
N GLY A 220 -33.21 -8.38 -16.76
CA GLY A 220 -33.12 -8.51 -15.31
C GLY A 220 -33.49 -7.18 -14.68
N GLY A 221 -34.78 -7.01 -14.41
CA GLY A 221 -35.31 -5.84 -13.71
C GLY A 221 -34.67 -5.69 -12.34
N VAL A 222 -34.18 -4.49 -12.05
CA VAL A 222 -33.92 -4.04 -10.69
C VAL A 222 -34.65 -2.70 -10.57
N ASP A 223 -35.66 -2.69 -9.70
CA ASP A 223 -36.52 -1.56 -9.41
C ASP A 223 -35.70 -0.30 -9.16
N GLY A 224 -35.93 0.70 -10.01
CA GLY A 224 -35.35 2.02 -9.86
C GLY A 224 -36.14 2.81 -8.83
N ASP A 225 -35.47 3.20 -7.74
CA ASP A 225 -35.97 4.22 -6.84
C ASP A 225 -35.90 5.61 -7.55
N PRO A 226 -37.03 6.29 -7.81
CA PRO A 226 -37.07 7.51 -8.59
C PRO A 226 -37.19 8.73 -7.67
N THR A 227 -36.13 9.09 -6.93
CA THR A 227 -36.08 10.38 -6.21
C THR A 227 -34.67 10.98 -6.18
N ALA A 228 -34.00 11.10 -7.34
CA ALA A 228 -32.83 11.99 -7.42
C ALA A 228 -33.33 13.44 -7.43
N THR A 229 -33.24 14.12 -6.28
CA THR A 229 -33.44 15.57 -6.17
C THR A 229 -32.43 16.32 -7.05
N ASP A 230 -32.74 17.55 -7.45
CA ASP A 230 -31.86 18.40 -8.27
C ASP A 230 -30.44 18.53 -7.66
N GLY A 231 -30.36 18.56 -6.32
CA GLY A 231 -29.09 18.53 -5.60
C GLY A 231 -28.30 17.21 -5.71
N ALA A 232 -28.98 16.06 -5.81
CA ALA A 232 -28.31 14.77 -6.02
C ALA A 232 -27.74 14.65 -7.45
N LEU A 233 -28.42 15.21 -8.45
CA LEU A 233 -27.93 15.29 -9.82
C LEU A 233 -26.71 16.22 -9.92
N ALA A 234 -26.77 17.39 -9.27
CA ALA A 234 -25.64 18.32 -9.20
C ALA A 234 -24.41 17.71 -8.52
N ALA A 235 -24.60 16.98 -7.41
CA ALA A 235 -23.50 16.28 -6.72
C ALA A 235 -22.88 15.17 -7.58
N VAL A 236 -23.68 14.42 -8.34
CA VAL A 236 -23.19 13.41 -9.28
C VAL A 236 -22.40 14.05 -10.42
N GLU A 237 -22.87 15.20 -10.94
CA GLU A 237 -22.17 15.92 -12.01
C GLU A 237 -20.85 16.53 -11.53
N GLU A 238 -20.82 17.13 -10.34
CA GLU A 238 -19.60 17.66 -9.75
C GLU A 238 -18.57 16.55 -9.50
N ALA A 239 -19.02 15.41 -8.99
CA ALA A 239 -18.15 14.28 -8.77
C ALA A 239 -17.61 13.68 -10.07
N ARG A 240 -18.42 13.69 -11.14
CA ARG A 240 -17.99 13.36 -12.51
C ARG A 240 -16.92 14.32 -13.01
N ARG A 241 -17.09 15.63 -12.80
CA ARG A 241 -16.09 16.65 -13.17
C ARG A 241 -14.76 16.49 -12.42
N ARG A 242 -14.79 16.06 -11.15
CA ARG A 242 -13.58 15.76 -10.37
C ARG A 242 -12.87 14.49 -10.87
N PHE A 243 -13.62 13.54 -11.40
CA PHE A 243 -13.08 12.27 -11.92
C PHE A 243 -12.45 12.42 -13.31
N LEU A 244 -13.04 13.24 -14.17
CA LEU A 244 -12.53 13.49 -15.52
C LEU A 244 -11.36 14.49 -15.51
N PRO A 245 -10.47 14.43 -16.52
CA PRO A 245 -9.52 15.51 -16.78
C PRO A 245 -10.22 16.86 -16.95
N LYS A 246 -9.53 17.94 -16.58
CA LYS A 246 -10.04 19.30 -16.75
C LYS A 246 -10.36 19.53 -18.23
N MET A 247 -11.62 19.86 -18.50
CA MET A 247 -12.15 20.08 -19.83
C MET A 247 -12.32 21.57 -20.08
N ARG A 248 -11.87 22.06 -21.24
CA ARG A 248 -12.06 23.44 -21.68
C ARG A 248 -13.37 23.52 -22.48
N THR A 249 -14.37 24.19 -21.90
CA THR A 249 -15.73 24.29 -22.46
C THR A 249 -15.83 25.21 -23.68
N GLU A 250 -14.90 26.15 -23.77
CA GLU A 250 -14.79 27.20 -24.79
C GLU A 250 -14.02 26.75 -26.04
N ALA A 251 -13.55 25.50 -26.08
CA ALA A 251 -12.79 24.97 -27.20
C ALA A 251 -13.66 24.85 -28.46
N SER A 252 -13.21 25.52 -29.54
CA SER A 252 -13.84 25.44 -30.86
C SER A 252 -13.29 24.28 -31.72
N THR A 253 -12.25 23.59 -31.25
CA THR A 253 -11.66 22.42 -31.90
C THR A 253 -11.58 21.25 -30.92
N PRO A 254 -11.71 19.99 -31.38
CA PRO A 254 -11.59 18.82 -30.50
C PRO A 254 -10.28 18.77 -29.72
N GLU A 255 -9.18 19.17 -30.36
CA GLU A 255 -7.84 19.23 -29.76
C GLU A 255 -7.74 20.27 -28.63
N GLY A 256 -8.57 21.31 -28.66
CA GLY A 256 -8.61 22.35 -27.62
C GLY A 256 -9.37 21.94 -26.36
N VAL A 257 -10.16 20.85 -26.41
CA VAL A 257 -11.02 20.41 -25.29
C VAL A 257 -10.19 19.93 -24.10
N TYR A 258 -9.11 19.18 -24.38
CA TYR A 258 -8.21 18.63 -23.39
C TYR A 258 -6.77 19.01 -23.73
N SER A 259 -6.04 19.54 -22.75
CA SER A 259 -4.62 19.85 -22.92
C SER A 259 -3.74 18.81 -22.26
N ALA A 260 -2.74 18.31 -22.98
CA ALA A 260 -1.70 17.44 -22.41
C ALA A 260 -0.96 18.12 -21.23
N GLY A 261 -0.76 19.43 -21.28
CA GLY A 261 -0.17 20.20 -20.17
C GLY A 261 -1.04 20.21 -18.91
N ASP A 262 -2.37 20.28 -19.06
CA ASP A 262 -3.29 20.24 -17.92
C ASP A 262 -3.36 18.83 -17.30
N ILE A 263 -3.21 17.79 -18.13
CA ILE A 263 -3.20 16.39 -17.68
C ILE A 263 -1.86 16.06 -17.00
N ALA A 264 -0.76 16.17 -17.74
CA ALA A 264 0.57 15.74 -17.33
C ALA A 264 1.27 16.72 -16.37
N GLY A 265 1.04 18.03 -16.58
CA GLY A 265 1.70 19.08 -15.82
C GLY A 265 2.93 19.64 -16.49
N VAL A 266 3.07 20.97 -16.48
CA VAL A 266 4.20 21.65 -17.14
C VAL A 266 5.51 21.35 -16.43
N GLN A 267 5.55 21.46 -15.10
CA GLN A 267 6.75 21.20 -14.29
C GLN A 267 7.22 19.76 -14.42
N GLU A 268 6.29 18.80 -14.45
CA GLU A 268 6.61 17.38 -14.62
C GLU A 268 7.22 17.11 -16.00
N LEU A 269 6.65 17.67 -17.06
CA LEU A 269 7.19 17.53 -18.42
C LEU A 269 8.59 18.14 -18.53
N GLU A 270 8.82 19.33 -17.98
CA GLU A 270 10.14 20.00 -17.97
C GLU A 270 11.18 19.21 -17.19
N SER A 271 10.79 18.53 -16.10
CA SER A 271 11.72 17.70 -15.34
C SER A 271 12.23 16.49 -16.14
N MET A 272 11.35 15.83 -16.89
CA MET A 272 11.70 14.69 -17.73
C MET A 272 12.55 15.11 -18.93
N GLU A 273 12.34 16.31 -19.45
CA GLU A 273 13.11 16.85 -20.59
C GLU A 273 14.61 16.82 -20.34
N ARG A 274 15.03 17.28 -19.14
CA ARG A 274 16.43 17.29 -18.74
C ARG A 274 17.04 15.90 -18.61
N GLU A 275 16.24 14.93 -18.18
CA GLU A 275 16.69 13.54 -18.02
C GLU A 275 16.89 12.86 -19.38
N ILE A 276 15.98 13.12 -20.33
CA ILE A 276 16.06 12.55 -21.68
C ILE A 276 17.22 13.16 -22.46
N ASP A 277 17.41 14.48 -22.38
CA ASP A 277 18.52 15.14 -23.09
C ASP A 277 19.87 14.52 -22.64
N ARG A 278 20.06 14.34 -21.32
CA ARG A 278 21.25 13.66 -20.79
C ARG A 278 21.36 12.20 -21.24
N ALA A 279 20.25 11.46 -21.26
CA ALA A 279 20.26 10.07 -21.68
C ALA A 279 20.58 9.91 -23.17
N ALA A 280 20.09 10.82 -24.01
CA ALA A 280 20.35 10.84 -25.45
C ALA A 280 21.79 11.26 -25.77
N GLU A 281 22.39 12.17 -25.00
CA GLU A 281 23.80 12.56 -25.14
C GLU A 281 24.78 11.41 -24.81
N GLN A 282 24.40 10.50 -23.92
CA GLN A 282 25.26 9.38 -23.49
C GLN A 282 25.22 8.17 -24.43
N ILE A 283 24.28 8.10 -25.36
CA ILE A 283 24.11 6.96 -26.26
C ILE A 283 24.67 7.28 -27.64
N GLU A 284 25.53 6.38 -28.13
CA GLU A 284 26.02 6.42 -29.51
C GLU A 284 24.85 6.17 -30.49
N GLY A 285 24.53 7.15 -31.32
CA GLY A 285 23.32 7.16 -32.17
C GLY A 285 22.19 8.07 -31.67
N GLY A 286 22.36 8.73 -30.52
CA GLY A 286 21.49 9.80 -30.04
C GLY A 286 20.06 9.38 -29.73
N MET A 287 19.11 10.30 -29.93
CA MET A 287 17.70 10.14 -29.57
C MET A 287 17.02 8.94 -30.26
N HIS A 288 17.36 8.68 -31.53
CA HIS A 288 16.78 7.58 -32.30
C HIS A 288 17.19 6.21 -31.76
N GLN A 289 18.47 6.06 -31.39
CA GLN A 289 18.93 4.81 -30.79
C GLN A 289 18.34 4.62 -29.40
N TRP A 290 18.33 5.67 -28.57
CA TRP A 290 17.69 5.65 -27.26
C TRP A 290 16.24 5.16 -27.32
N ALA A 291 15.46 5.63 -28.29
CA ALA A 291 14.06 5.24 -28.42
C ALA A 291 13.84 3.81 -28.90
N LYS A 292 14.73 3.30 -29.77
CA LYS A 292 14.71 1.88 -30.17
C LYS A 292 15.00 0.99 -28.96
N ASP A 293 16.08 1.29 -28.24
CA ASP A 293 16.46 0.58 -27.02
C ASP A 293 15.35 0.67 -25.96
N PHE A 294 14.65 1.80 -25.89
CA PHE A 294 13.50 2.00 -25.01
C PHE A 294 12.28 1.15 -25.43
N ALA A 295 12.00 1.05 -26.73
CA ALA A 295 10.89 0.25 -27.27
C ALA A 295 11.11 -1.26 -27.12
N GLU A 296 12.36 -1.72 -27.03
CA GLU A 296 12.73 -3.12 -26.82
C GLU A 296 12.62 -3.58 -25.37
N ARG A 297 12.38 -2.66 -24.43
CA ARG A 297 12.23 -3.00 -23.00
C ARG A 297 10.99 -3.87 -22.75
N PRO A 298 10.97 -4.64 -21.65
CA PRO A 298 9.79 -5.42 -21.25
C PRO A 298 8.54 -4.55 -21.14
N ARG A 299 7.38 -5.16 -21.41
CA ARG A 299 6.07 -4.48 -21.45
C ARG A 299 5.72 -3.74 -20.16
N GLU A 300 6.18 -4.25 -19.03
CA GLU A 300 5.98 -3.66 -17.70
C GLU A 300 6.71 -2.33 -17.56
N SER A 301 7.83 -2.14 -18.26
CA SER A 301 8.62 -0.91 -18.26
C SER A 301 8.30 -0.02 -19.47
N CYS A 302 8.04 -0.60 -20.63
CA CYS A 302 7.67 0.10 -21.85
C CYS A 302 6.35 -0.45 -22.42
N PRO A 303 5.22 0.25 -22.21
CA PRO A 303 3.95 -0.13 -22.82
C PRO A 303 4.08 -0.17 -24.36
N HIS A 304 3.45 -1.15 -25.00
CA HIS A 304 3.61 -1.36 -26.44
C HIS A 304 3.13 -0.16 -27.26
N PHE A 305 2.05 0.50 -26.81
CA PHE A 305 1.55 1.71 -27.43
C PHE A 305 2.62 2.82 -27.42
N VAL A 306 3.28 3.02 -26.28
CA VAL A 306 4.31 4.06 -26.11
C VAL A 306 5.52 3.75 -26.98
N GLY A 307 6.06 2.54 -26.91
CA GLY A 307 7.25 2.16 -27.69
C GLY A 307 7.02 2.30 -29.20
N LYS A 308 5.91 1.77 -29.72
CA LYS A 308 5.55 1.88 -31.15
C LYS A 308 5.40 3.34 -31.58
N ARG A 309 4.70 4.15 -30.78
CA ARG A 309 4.44 5.56 -31.13
C ARG A 309 5.70 6.41 -31.03
N LEU A 310 6.58 6.12 -30.07
CA LEU A 310 7.86 6.80 -29.91
C LEU A 310 8.75 6.61 -31.14
N THR A 311 8.90 5.37 -31.61
CA THR A 311 9.69 5.06 -32.82
C THR A 311 9.08 5.75 -34.06
N LEU A 312 7.76 5.63 -34.24
CA LEU A 312 7.06 6.26 -35.37
C LEU A 312 7.23 7.79 -35.38
N LEU A 313 7.13 8.43 -34.21
CA LEU A 313 7.29 9.87 -34.06
C LEU A 313 8.71 10.33 -34.44
N LEU A 314 9.72 9.53 -34.11
CA LEU A 314 11.11 9.83 -34.46
C LEU A 314 11.42 9.59 -35.95
N ASP A 315 10.81 8.57 -36.55
CA ASP A 315 11.00 8.25 -37.96
C ASP A 315 10.31 9.29 -38.88
N LEU A 316 9.13 9.79 -38.47
CA LEU A 316 8.37 10.76 -39.23
C LEU A 316 8.83 12.22 -39.05
N GLY A 317 9.66 12.51 -38.04
CA GLY A 317 10.14 13.86 -37.76
C GLY A 317 9.01 14.87 -37.52
N GLU A 318 7.98 14.48 -36.74
CA GLU A 318 6.79 15.31 -36.51
C GLU A 318 7.14 16.68 -35.88
N ARG A 319 6.31 17.70 -36.13
CA ARG A 319 6.42 18.99 -35.41
C ARG A 319 6.21 18.77 -33.91
N ASN A 320 6.93 19.54 -33.09
CA ASN A 320 6.88 19.41 -31.62
C ASN A 320 7.27 18.01 -31.13
N GLN A 321 8.11 17.29 -31.88
CA GLN A 321 8.61 15.95 -31.57
C GLN A 321 8.99 15.78 -30.10
N LYS A 322 9.88 16.65 -29.59
CA LYS A 322 10.34 16.61 -28.20
C LYS A 322 9.19 16.69 -27.21
N ARG A 323 8.23 17.61 -27.43
CA ARG A 323 7.06 17.77 -26.57
C ARG A 323 6.18 16.52 -26.55
N ARG A 324 5.90 15.94 -27.73
CA ARG A 324 5.11 14.71 -27.86
C ARG A 324 5.81 13.50 -27.22
N MET A 325 7.14 13.45 -27.28
CA MET A 325 7.93 12.43 -26.57
C MET A 325 7.75 12.53 -25.05
N LEU A 326 7.82 13.74 -24.48
CA LEU A 326 7.60 13.95 -23.05
C LEU A 326 6.20 13.50 -22.62
N GLU A 327 5.19 13.80 -23.44
CA GLU A 327 3.81 13.39 -23.20
C GLU A 327 3.63 11.86 -23.29
N LEU A 328 4.30 11.19 -24.24
CA LEU A 328 4.36 9.73 -24.34
C LEU A 328 5.05 9.09 -23.13
N LEU A 329 6.13 9.69 -22.63
CA LEU A 329 6.83 9.20 -21.45
C LEU A 329 6.02 9.39 -20.17
N TYR A 330 5.28 10.50 -20.06
CA TYR A 330 4.29 10.65 -19.00
C TYR A 330 3.25 9.53 -19.05
N LEU A 331 2.72 9.21 -20.23
CA LEU A 331 1.79 8.09 -20.42
C LEU A 331 2.41 6.75 -19.98
N ARG A 332 3.70 6.53 -20.27
CA ARG A 332 4.45 5.38 -19.76
C ARG A 332 4.49 5.36 -18.23
N HIS A 333 4.81 6.47 -17.57
CA HIS A 333 4.81 6.53 -16.11
C HIS A 333 3.42 6.27 -15.51
N MET A 334 2.34 6.75 -16.14
CA MET A 334 0.97 6.43 -15.72
C MET A 334 0.68 4.93 -15.81
N CYS A 335 1.15 4.26 -16.85
CA CYS A 335 0.98 2.81 -17.04
C CYS A 335 1.80 1.99 -16.02
N VAL A 336 3.07 2.34 -15.82
CA VAL A 336 3.92 1.72 -14.78
C VAL A 336 3.29 1.89 -13.40
N PHE A 337 2.82 3.11 -13.09
CA PHE A 337 2.12 3.37 -11.85
C PHE A 337 0.84 2.54 -11.73
N HIS A 338 0.04 2.41 -12.79
CA HIS A 338 -1.17 1.58 -12.80
C HIS A 338 -0.89 0.13 -12.37
N HIS A 339 0.19 -0.47 -12.90
CA HIS A 339 0.60 -1.83 -12.59
C HIS A 339 1.23 -2.03 -11.21
N ALA A 340 1.67 -0.96 -10.55
CA ALA A 340 2.23 -1.04 -9.22
C ALA A 340 1.24 -1.63 -8.20
N SER A 341 1.73 -2.06 -7.03
CA SER A 341 0.87 -2.55 -5.92
C SER A 341 -0.24 -1.54 -5.58
N ALA A 342 -1.40 -2.03 -5.15
CA ALA A 342 -2.49 -1.19 -4.67
C ALA A 342 -2.12 -0.44 -3.37
N LEU A 343 -1.22 -1.03 -2.58
CA LEU A 343 -0.62 -0.44 -1.39
C LEU A 343 0.88 -0.20 -1.65
N LEU A 344 1.28 1.06 -1.67
CA LEU A 344 2.67 1.48 -1.79
C LEU A 344 3.16 1.98 -0.44
N LYS A 345 4.28 1.44 0.04
CA LYS A 345 4.88 1.78 1.33
C LYS A 345 6.28 2.34 1.10
N GLY A 346 6.58 3.49 1.69
CA GLY A 346 7.90 4.10 1.63
C GLY A 346 7.85 5.61 1.42
N THR A 347 9.02 6.21 1.27
CA THR A 347 9.14 7.63 0.89
C THR A 347 8.95 7.78 -0.63
N PRO A 348 8.55 8.97 -1.14
CA PRO A 348 8.48 9.21 -2.58
C PRO A 348 9.78 8.91 -3.33
N ALA A 349 10.94 9.20 -2.72
CA ALA A 349 12.25 8.88 -3.29
C ALA A 349 12.50 7.37 -3.42
N GLN A 350 12.14 6.58 -2.40
CA GLN A 350 12.26 5.11 -2.45
C GLN A 350 11.34 4.50 -3.51
N LEU A 351 10.10 5.01 -3.60
CA LEU A 351 9.14 4.56 -4.59
C LEU A 351 9.53 4.99 -6.02
N SER A 352 10.18 6.15 -6.16
CA SER A 352 10.71 6.66 -7.44
C SER A 352 11.75 5.71 -8.01
N ALA A 353 12.74 5.31 -7.21
CA ALA A 353 13.74 4.33 -7.60
C ALA A 353 13.13 2.95 -7.90
N LYS A 354 12.15 2.50 -7.09
CA LYS A 354 11.52 1.18 -7.27
C LYS A 354 10.68 1.09 -8.54
N LEU A 355 9.96 2.16 -8.89
CA LEU A 355 9.06 2.18 -10.04
C LEU A 355 9.74 2.71 -11.30
N ASP A 356 10.98 3.18 -11.21
CA ASP A 356 11.68 3.85 -12.32
C ASP A 356 10.84 5.03 -12.86
N ILE A 357 10.30 5.85 -11.95
CA ILE A 357 9.52 7.05 -12.27
C ILE A 357 10.22 8.25 -11.61
N PRO A 358 10.49 9.34 -12.34
CA PRO A 358 11.08 10.55 -11.78
C PRO A 358 10.30 11.05 -10.57
N GLU A 359 10.99 11.43 -9.50
CA GLU A 359 10.36 11.70 -8.20
C GLU A 359 9.28 12.79 -8.28
N ILE A 360 9.51 13.82 -9.10
CA ILE A 360 8.57 14.94 -9.32
C ILE A 360 7.28 14.41 -9.95
N VAL A 361 7.38 13.57 -10.99
CA VAL A 361 6.24 12.93 -11.66
C VAL A 361 5.51 12.01 -10.68
N LEU A 362 6.25 11.19 -9.92
CA LEU A 362 5.66 10.26 -8.98
C LEU A 362 4.89 10.97 -7.87
N ARG A 363 5.40 12.08 -7.33
CA ARG A 363 4.73 12.88 -6.30
C ARG A 363 3.36 13.35 -6.78
N ARG A 364 3.26 13.85 -8.01
CA ARG A 364 1.99 14.24 -8.63
C ARG A 364 1.03 13.06 -8.81
N LEU A 365 1.54 11.91 -9.27
CA LEU A 365 0.72 10.70 -9.43
C LEU A 365 0.17 10.21 -8.08
N LEU A 366 0.99 10.25 -7.01
CA LEU A 366 0.57 9.91 -5.66
C LEU A 366 -0.47 10.90 -5.14
N GLU A 367 -0.26 12.21 -5.31
CA GLU A 367 -1.21 13.24 -4.87
C GLU A 367 -2.58 13.11 -5.55
N LYS A 368 -2.59 12.83 -6.85
CA LYS A 368 -3.83 12.82 -7.64
C LYS A 368 -4.56 11.48 -7.64
N PHE A 369 -3.84 10.37 -7.56
CA PHE A 369 -4.40 9.02 -7.77
C PHE A 369 -4.16 8.06 -6.60
N SER A 370 -3.83 8.57 -5.41
CA SER A 370 -3.74 7.78 -4.18
C SER A 370 -4.18 8.57 -2.95
N VAL A 371 -4.48 7.85 -1.87
CA VAL A 371 -4.73 8.44 -0.55
C VAL A 371 -3.59 8.05 0.38
N CYS A 372 -3.00 9.04 1.04
CA CYS A 372 -2.00 8.83 2.08
C CYS A 372 -2.70 8.54 3.41
N GLU A 373 -2.64 7.30 3.91
CA GLU A 373 -3.37 6.89 5.13
C GLU A 373 -2.66 7.28 6.43
N LYS A 374 -1.34 7.10 6.48
CA LYS A 374 -0.52 7.43 7.67
C LYS A 374 0.87 7.88 7.24
N LYS A 375 1.31 9.02 7.77
CA LYS A 375 2.72 9.43 7.74
C LYS A 375 3.40 8.84 8.97
N GLY A 376 4.28 7.86 8.77
CA GLY A 376 5.15 7.32 9.81
C GLY A 376 6.27 8.31 10.17
N ALA A 377 6.97 8.02 11.28
CA ALA A 377 8.19 8.73 11.63
C ALA A 377 9.22 8.62 10.48
N GLY A 378 9.90 9.72 10.16
CA GLY A 378 10.89 9.77 9.07
C GLY A 378 10.33 9.93 7.66
N GLY A 379 9.06 10.34 7.50
CA GLY A 379 8.48 10.67 6.18
C GLY A 379 8.08 9.46 5.33
N THR A 380 8.07 8.27 5.93
CA THR A 380 7.49 7.07 5.31
C THR A 380 5.97 7.20 5.28
N ALA A 381 5.33 6.83 4.16
CA ALA A 381 3.88 6.90 4.04
C ALA A 381 3.31 5.65 3.37
N ASN A 382 2.07 5.35 3.74
CA ASN A 382 1.26 4.33 3.06
C ASN A 382 0.33 5.03 2.07
N TYR A 383 0.52 4.76 0.79
CA TYR A 383 -0.35 5.24 -0.28
C TYR A 383 -1.26 4.11 -0.73
N VAL A 384 -2.57 4.30 -0.57
CA VAL A 384 -3.60 3.35 -0.95
C VAL A 384 -4.33 3.84 -2.19
N ARG A 385 -4.53 2.93 -3.15
CA ARG A 385 -5.23 3.20 -4.41
C ARG A 385 -6.46 2.32 -4.52
N THR A 386 -7.61 2.93 -4.27
CA THR A 386 -8.91 2.28 -4.45
C THR A 386 -9.17 1.98 -5.92
N LYS A 387 -10.13 1.08 -6.21
CA LYS A 387 -10.55 0.78 -7.59
C LYS A 387 -10.97 2.05 -8.35
N THR A 388 -11.64 2.98 -7.67
CA THR A 388 -12.01 4.27 -8.25
C THR A 388 -10.79 5.08 -8.68
N LEU A 389 -9.78 5.24 -7.82
CA LEU A 389 -8.59 6.03 -8.14
C LEU A 389 -7.76 5.39 -9.27
N LYS A 390 -7.72 4.06 -9.32
CA LYS A 390 -7.16 3.33 -10.46
C LYS A 390 -7.91 3.62 -11.76
N ASN A 391 -9.24 3.58 -11.74
CA ASN A 391 -10.04 3.93 -12.91
C ASN A 391 -9.86 5.41 -13.29
N GLN A 392 -9.72 6.31 -12.32
CA GLN A 392 -9.48 7.73 -12.56
C GLN A 392 -8.15 7.96 -13.28
N LEU A 393 -7.09 7.26 -12.85
CA LEU A 393 -5.77 7.25 -13.51
C LEU A 393 -5.91 6.77 -14.96
N VAL A 394 -6.61 5.66 -15.18
CA VAL A 394 -6.85 5.10 -16.53
C VAL A 394 -7.57 6.11 -17.42
N VAL A 395 -8.64 6.74 -16.95
CA VAL A 395 -9.37 7.74 -17.75
C VAL A 395 -8.48 8.92 -18.13
N HIS A 396 -7.62 9.38 -17.21
CA HIS A 396 -6.65 10.42 -17.53
C HIS A 396 -5.61 9.97 -18.56
N ALA A 397 -5.15 8.73 -18.48
CA ALA A 397 -4.20 8.16 -19.44
C ALA A 397 -4.81 7.99 -20.83
N LEU A 398 -6.04 7.47 -20.91
CA LEU A 398 -6.80 7.37 -22.16
C LEU A 398 -7.03 8.74 -22.80
N CYS A 399 -7.31 9.77 -21.99
CA CYS A 399 -7.44 11.14 -22.46
C CYS A 399 -6.10 11.70 -23.00
N LEU A 400 -4.98 11.41 -22.34
CA LEU A 400 -3.67 11.84 -22.82
C LEU A 400 -3.31 11.16 -24.16
N ALA A 401 -3.54 9.86 -24.27
CA ALA A 401 -3.35 9.11 -25.52
C ALA A 401 -4.24 9.64 -26.65
N LEU A 402 -5.48 10.02 -26.34
CA LEU A 402 -6.40 10.64 -27.29
C LEU A 402 -5.86 11.98 -27.83
N VAL A 403 -5.29 12.81 -26.97
CA VAL A 403 -4.67 14.08 -27.37
C VAL A 403 -3.42 13.83 -28.24
N LEU A 404 -2.59 12.84 -27.89
CA LEU A 404 -1.39 12.45 -28.63
C LEU A 404 -1.70 11.97 -30.07
N GLU A 405 -2.82 11.27 -30.25
CA GLU A 405 -3.26 10.74 -31.56
C GLU A 405 -4.17 11.72 -32.33
N GLY A 406 -4.18 13.01 -31.98
CA GLY A 406 -4.99 14.00 -32.71
C GLY A 406 -6.48 13.75 -32.61
N CYS A 407 -6.97 13.42 -31.41
CA CYS A 407 -8.38 13.15 -31.12
C CYS A 407 -8.98 11.90 -31.79
N ARG A 408 -8.12 10.99 -32.28
CA ARG A 408 -8.50 9.71 -32.88
C ARG A 408 -7.64 8.58 -32.33
N LEU A 409 -8.18 7.78 -31.42
CA LEU A 409 -7.44 6.75 -30.72
C LEU A 409 -7.85 5.34 -31.15
N GLU A 410 -6.88 4.47 -31.43
CA GLU A 410 -7.10 3.03 -31.54
C GLU A 410 -7.07 2.38 -30.15
N ILE A 411 -8.07 1.56 -29.83
CA ILE A 411 -8.33 1.13 -28.45
C ILE A 411 -7.51 -0.11 -28.07
N GLY A 412 -7.24 -1.02 -29.02
CA GLY A 412 -6.73 -2.36 -28.73
C GLY A 412 -5.42 -2.38 -27.94
N VAL A 413 -4.34 -1.88 -28.54
CA VAL A 413 -2.98 -1.92 -27.94
C VAL A 413 -2.96 -1.19 -26.59
N LEU A 414 -3.62 -0.04 -26.49
CA LEU A 414 -3.65 0.74 -25.26
C LEU A 414 -4.51 0.08 -24.16
N ALA A 415 -5.63 -0.54 -24.51
CA ALA A 415 -6.47 -1.28 -23.55
C ALA A 415 -5.70 -2.45 -22.95
N GLU A 416 -4.97 -3.20 -23.78
CA GLU A 416 -4.09 -4.26 -23.29
C GLU A 416 -3.01 -3.71 -22.36
N ASP A 417 -2.42 -2.53 -22.67
CA ASP A 417 -1.37 -1.91 -21.86
C ASP A 417 -1.89 -1.57 -20.46
N PHE A 418 -3.18 -1.23 -20.32
CA PHE A 418 -3.82 -1.03 -19.02
C PHE A 418 -4.51 -2.29 -18.46
N ARG A 419 -4.39 -3.44 -19.11
CA ARG A 419 -5.08 -4.69 -18.76
C ARG A 419 -6.60 -4.53 -18.64
N LEU A 420 -7.18 -3.79 -19.58
CA LEU A 420 -8.62 -3.54 -19.69
C LEU A 420 -9.21 -4.36 -20.82
N SER A 421 -10.49 -4.69 -20.71
CA SER A 421 -11.24 -5.13 -21.88
C SER A 421 -11.46 -3.95 -22.85
N THR A 422 -11.64 -4.25 -24.13
CA THR A 422 -12.00 -3.22 -25.12
C THR A 422 -13.33 -2.54 -24.79
N ALA A 423 -14.26 -3.26 -24.15
CA ALA A 423 -15.52 -2.69 -23.66
C ALA A 423 -15.32 -1.69 -22.52
N GLU A 424 -14.45 -2.00 -21.56
CA GLU A 424 -14.08 -1.09 -20.46
C GLU A 424 -13.45 0.19 -20.97
N ALA A 425 -12.46 0.07 -21.86
CA ALA A 425 -11.80 1.21 -22.47
C ALA A 425 -12.78 2.07 -23.29
N ARG A 426 -13.66 1.45 -24.09
CA ARG A 426 -14.73 2.14 -24.83
C ARG A 426 -15.66 2.90 -23.89
N SER A 427 -16.09 2.28 -22.80
CA SER A 427 -16.98 2.93 -21.83
C SER A 427 -16.33 4.15 -21.19
N MET A 428 -15.05 4.05 -20.82
CA MET A 428 -14.30 5.17 -20.26
C MET A 428 -14.08 6.31 -21.28
N LEU A 429 -13.85 5.98 -22.55
CA LEU A 429 -13.74 6.97 -23.63
C LEU A 429 -15.07 7.66 -23.94
N ARG A 430 -16.21 6.94 -23.85
CA ARG A 430 -17.55 7.55 -23.97
C ARG A 430 -17.78 8.60 -22.87
N GLU A 431 -17.28 8.37 -21.66
CA GLU A 431 -17.39 9.33 -20.55
C GLU A 431 -16.59 10.61 -20.78
N LEU A 432 -15.47 10.52 -21.50
CA LEU A 432 -14.69 11.68 -21.96
C LEU A 432 -15.39 12.49 -23.06
N GLY A 433 -16.54 12.03 -23.57
CA GLY A 433 -17.29 12.65 -24.64
C GLY A 433 -16.92 12.15 -26.05
N CYS A 434 -16.16 11.05 -26.14
CA CYS A 434 -15.80 10.44 -27.43
C CYS A 434 -16.95 9.62 -28.01
N THR A 435 -17.07 9.67 -29.33
CA THR A 435 -17.80 8.66 -30.10
C THR A 435 -16.89 7.45 -30.32
N ALA A 436 -17.23 6.30 -29.73
CA ALA A 436 -16.43 5.07 -29.82
C ALA A 436 -17.09 4.03 -30.72
N THR A 437 -16.32 3.48 -31.66
CA THR A 437 -16.60 2.24 -32.39
C THR A 437 -16.01 1.05 -31.63
N ASN A 438 -16.10 -0.17 -32.16
CA ASN A 438 -15.53 -1.36 -31.52
C ASN A 438 -14.00 -1.31 -31.40
N THR A 439 -13.31 -0.62 -32.32
CA THR A 439 -11.84 -0.62 -32.40
C THR A 439 -11.22 0.76 -32.23
N SER A 440 -11.99 1.84 -32.41
CA SER A 440 -11.49 3.22 -32.36
C SER A 440 -12.41 4.15 -31.57
N ALA A 441 -11.84 5.22 -31.03
CA ALA A 441 -12.59 6.32 -30.44
C ALA A 441 -12.18 7.65 -31.07
N HIS A 442 -13.17 8.52 -31.27
CA HIS A 442 -12.96 9.85 -31.85
C HIS A 442 -13.68 10.91 -31.02
N LEU A 443 -12.97 11.99 -30.71
CA LEU A 443 -13.57 13.17 -30.08
C LEU A 443 -14.11 14.10 -31.16
N LYS A 444 -15.41 14.41 -31.11
CA LYS A 444 -16.08 15.32 -32.04
C LYS A 444 -16.81 16.40 -31.26
N LEU A 445 -16.87 17.60 -31.81
CA LEU A 445 -17.72 18.69 -31.31
C LEU A 445 -19.07 18.68 -32.04
N PRO A 446 -20.20 18.94 -31.36
CA PRO A 446 -20.34 19.13 -29.91
C PRO A 446 -20.10 17.83 -29.12
N LEU A 447 -19.56 17.95 -27.91
CA LEU A 447 -19.25 16.80 -27.05
C LEU A 447 -20.51 16.00 -26.77
N THR A 448 -20.44 14.70 -27.00
CA THR A 448 -21.57 13.80 -26.78
C THR A 448 -21.34 13.02 -25.48
N PHE A 449 -21.95 13.49 -24.39
CA PHE A 449 -21.91 12.75 -23.13
C PHE A 449 -23.04 11.72 -23.06
N PRO A 450 -22.79 10.54 -22.46
CA PRO A 450 -23.85 9.57 -22.22
C PRO A 450 -24.92 10.21 -21.32
N ARG A 451 -26.15 10.33 -21.83
CA ARG A 451 -27.28 10.81 -21.04
C ARG A 451 -27.70 9.71 -20.07
N SER A 452 -27.90 10.04 -18.79
CA SER A 452 -28.64 9.16 -17.89
C SER A 452 -30.03 8.95 -18.50
N ARG A 453 -30.36 7.70 -18.83
CA ARG A 453 -31.62 7.37 -19.51
C ARG A 453 -32.76 7.70 -18.54
N LYS A 454 -33.45 8.82 -18.73
CA LYS A 454 -34.74 9.08 -18.05
C LYS A 454 -35.63 7.87 -18.33
N ALA A 455 -36.20 7.29 -17.27
CA ALA A 455 -37.13 6.19 -17.38
C ALA A 455 -38.21 6.59 -18.41
N ARG A 456 -38.42 5.72 -19.39
CA ARG A 456 -39.49 5.86 -20.39
C ARG A 456 -40.79 5.95 -19.57
N ALA A 457 -41.42 7.12 -19.53
CA ALA A 457 -42.77 7.23 -18.98
C ALA A 457 -43.64 6.27 -19.79
N SER A 458 -44.05 5.18 -19.16
CA SER A 458 -45.01 4.24 -19.73
C SER A 458 -46.35 4.93 -19.72
N THR A 459 -46.72 5.55 -20.83
CA THR A 459 -48.13 5.85 -21.12
C THR A 459 -48.81 4.51 -21.41
N LYS A 460 -49.55 4.00 -20.42
CA LYS A 460 -50.72 3.17 -20.63
C LYS A 460 -51.81 3.65 -19.70
#